data_AF-A0A4Y3WFL8-F1
#
_entry.id   AF-A0A4Y3WFL8-F1
#
_cell.length_a   1.000
_cell.length_b   1.000
_cell.length_c   1.000
_cell.angle_alpha   90.00
_cell.angle_beta   90.00
_cell.angle_gamma   90.00
#
_symmetry.space_group_name_H-M   'P 1'
#
loop_
_entity.id
_entity.type
_entity.pdbx_description
1 polymer ?
#
loop_
_entity_poly.entity_id
_entity_poly.type
_entity_poly.pdbx_seq_one_letter_code
_entity_poly.pdbx_strand_id
1 'polypeptide(L)'
;MDVERDRGTSESHFAAFVEMLSSAVGHSDRAAPLRAYCAGLILPGERKSVEPMAARVEPTRVQAAHQSLHHFVAKAGWSDEAVMAKVRTHALAMIERHGPIRAWIIDDTGFPKKGVHSVGVSRQYCGQLGKQDNCQIAVSLSVANDHASLPIAYRLYLPQVWADDPARRAKAGVPDDIVFRTKPQIALDQVRTAQAQGVAPGVVLADAGYGVDTTFRTGLTKVGLAYVVGVQSSMSLWPPGVSPRAQPRTMSLLPETSLAS
;
A
#
# COMPACT_ATOMS: atom_id res chain seq x y z
N MET A 1 -6.78 -12.31 -33.31
CA MET A 1 -5.31 -12.21 -33.31
C MET A 1 -4.84 -13.11 -32.20
N ASP A 2 -4.37 -14.28 -32.61
CA ASP A 2 -4.13 -15.44 -31.76
C ASP A 2 -3.00 -15.18 -30.78
N VAL A 3 -3.39 -15.09 -29.51
CA VAL A 3 -2.47 -15.20 -28.38
C VAL A 3 -1.99 -16.65 -28.39
N GLU A 4 -0.72 -16.90 -28.70
CA GLU A 4 -0.06 -18.13 -28.30
C GLU A 4 -0.10 -18.19 -26.77
N ARG A 5 -1.19 -18.77 -26.26
CA ARG A 5 -1.44 -19.04 -24.85
C ARG A 5 -0.35 -19.98 -24.37
N ASP A 6 0.36 -19.55 -23.34
CA ASP A 6 0.91 -20.48 -22.35
C ASP A 6 -0.17 -21.54 -22.06
N ARG A 7 0.09 -22.79 -22.45
CA ARG A 7 -0.91 -23.88 -22.52
C ARG A 7 -1.26 -24.46 -21.13
N GLY A 8 -0.97 -23.71 -20.06
CA GLY A 8 -1.29 -24.07 -18.69
C GLY A 8 -2.76 -23.87 -18.35
N THR A 9 -3.29 -24.71 -17.47
CA THR A 9 -4.58 -24.45 -16.80
C THR A 9 -4.41 -23.29 -15.81
N SER A 10 -5.51 -22.61 -15.43
CA SER A 10 -5.47 -21.57 -14.39
C SER A 10 -4.83 -22.07 -13.08
N GLU A 11 -4.99 -23.34 -12.76
CA GLU A 11 -4.36 -24.00 -11.61
C GLU A 11 -2.83 -24.05 -11.76
N SER A 12 -2.31 -24.37 -12.95
CA SER A 12 -0.86 -24.39 -13.19
C SER A 12 -0.23 -23.00 -13.10
N HIS A 13 -0.90 -21.97 -13.63
CA HIS A 13 -0.45 -20.58 -13.47
C HIS A 13 -0.46 -20.14 -12.01
N PHE A 14 -1.51 -20.49 -11.26
CA PHE A 14 -1.58 -20.22 -9.83
C PHE A 14 -0.47 -20.94 -9.04
N ALA A 15 -0.22 -22.22 -9.34
CA ALA A 15 0.83 -22.99 -8.70
C ALA A 15 2.22 -22.39 -8.96
N ALA A 16 2.51 -21.98 -10.20
CA ALA A 16 3.75 -21.32 -10.56
C ALA A 16 3.92 -19.95 -9.86
N PHE A 17 2.83 -19.17 -9.77
CA PHE A 17 2.82 -17.90 -9.05
C PHE A 17 3.11 -18.08 -7.55
N VAL A 18 2.45 -19.05 -6.90
CA VAL A 18 2.69 -19.34 -5.48
C VAL A 18 4.10 -19.88 -5.25
N GLU A 19 4.61 -20.74 -6.13
CA GLU A 19 5.97 -21.27 -6.02
C GLU A 19 7.02 -20.15 -6.10
N MET A 20 6.81 -19.20 -7.02
CA MET A 20 7.63 -17.99 -7.12
C MET A 20 7.64 -17.19 -5.81
N LEU A 21 6.48 -17.03 -5.16
CA LEU A 21 6.37 -16.36 -3.85
C LEU A 21 6.99 -17.16 -2.70
N SER A 22 6.93 -18.50 -2.73
CA SER A 22 7.52 -19.36 -1.70
C SER A 22 9.02 -19.09 -1.51
N SER A 23 9.72 -18.71 -2.58
CA SER A 23 11.15 -18.34 -2.51
C SER A 23 11.43 -17.08 -1.67
N ALA A 24 10.42 -16.25 -1.38
CA ALA A 24 10.56 -15.03 -0.58
C ALA A 24 10.12 -15.17 0.89
N VAL A 25 9.42 -16.26 1.25
CA VAL A 25 8.99 -16.45 2.65
C VAL A 25 10.06 -17.10 3.53
N GLY A 26 11.24 -17.39 2.96
CA GLY A 26 12.42 -17.85 3.66
C GLY A 26 12.39 -19.35 3.90
N HIS A 27 12.14 -19.76 5.15
CA HIS A 27 12.20 -21.16 5.56
C HIS A 27 11.18 -22.03 4.81
N SER A 28 11.58 -23.24 4.41
CA SER A 28 10.81 -24.11 3.50
C SER A 28 9.47 -24.60 4.07
N ASP A 29 9.35 -24.68 5.39
CA ASP A 29 8.12 -25.04 6.10
C ASP A 29 6.97 -24.02 5.89
N ARG A 30 7.28 -22.80 5.42
CA ARG A 30 6.30 -21.74 5.13
C ARG A 30 5.67 -21.86 3.74
N ALA A 31 6.22 -22.67 2.84
CA ALA A 31 5.71 -22.82 1.47
C ALA A 31 4.31 -23.44 1.43
N ALA A 32 4.08 -24.51 2.20
CA ALA A 32 2.76 -25.15 2.24
C ALA A 32 1.67 -24.25 2.89
N PRO A 33 1.91 -23.59 4.03
CA PRO A 33 0.98 -22.60 4.59
C PRO A 33 0.73 -21.40 3.66
N LEU A 34 1.74 -20.88 2.96
CA LEU A 34 1.57 -19.83 1.95
C LEU A 34 0.62 -20.29 0.84
N ARG A 35 0.86 -21.48 0.26
CA ARG A 35 0.01 -22.07 -0.78
C ARG A 35 -1.42 -22.22 -0.30
N ALA A 36 -1.61 -22.77 0.91
CA ALA A 36 -2.92 -22.92 1.52
C ALA A 36 -3.61 -21.57 1.74
N TYR A 37 -2.88 -20.54 2.19
CA TYR A 37 -3.43 -19.21 2.41
C TYR A 37 -3.89 -18.56 1.10
N CYS A 38 -3.03 -18.56 0.08
CA CYS A 38 -3.36 -18.05 -1.25
C CYS A 38 -4.56 -18.79 -1.87
N ALA A 39 -4.61 -20.13 -1.74
CA ALA A 39 -5.74 -20.92 -2.21
C ALA A 39 -7.04 -20.55 -1.47
N GLY A 40 -6.99 -20.43 -0.15
CA GLY A 40 -8.14 -20.01 0.67
C GLY A 40 -8.69 -18.62 0.29
N LEU A 41 -7.83 -17.71 -0.15
CA LEU A 41 -8.23 -16.38 -0.64
C LEU A 41 -9.01 -16.45 -1.96
N ILE A 42 -8.61 -17.31 -2.90
CA ILE A 42 -9.21 -17.37 -4.25
C ILE A 42 -10.36 -18.38 -4.37
N LEU A 43 -10.41 -19.41 -3.52
CA LEU A 43 -11.47 -20.41 -3.55
C LEU A 43 -12.85 -19.77 -3.24
N PRO A 44 -13.94 -20.30 -3.82
CA PRO A 44 -15.29 -19.78 -3.59
C PRO A 44 -15.65 -19.71 -2.10
N GLY A 45 -16.26 -18.60 -1.69
CA GLY A 45 -16.77 -18.41 -0.33
C GLY A 45 -16.72 -16.96 0.14
N GLU A 46 -17.70 -16.57 0.95
CA GLU A 46 -17.87 -15.18 1.39
C GLU A 46 -16.82 -14.75 2.42
N ARG A 47 -16.61 -15.56 3.47
CA ARG A 47 -15.71 -15.22 4.58
C ARG A 47 -14.27 -15.67 4.31
N LYS A 48 -13.34 -14.72 4.34
CA LYS A 48 -11.88 -14.90 4.15
C LYS A 48 -11.07 -14.84 5.45
N SER A 49 -11.69 -15.16 6.60
CA SER A 49 -10.98 -15.37 7.85
C SER A 49 -10.31 -16.75 7.88
N VAL A 50 -9.31 -16.94 8.76
CA VAL A 50 -8.46 -18.14 8.79
C VAL A 50 -9.26 -19.43 8.91
N GLU A 51 -10.24 -19.50 9.81
CA GLU A 51 -11.04 -20.71 10.05
C GLU A 51 -11.88 -21.13 8.82
N PRO A 52 -12.71 -20.28 8.21
CA PRO A 52 -13.37 -20.61 6.96
C PRO A 52 -12.40 -20.98 5.81
N MET A 53 -11.23 -20.36 5.73
CA MET A 53 -10.23 -20.73 4.72
C MET A 53 -9.65 -22.13 5.00
N ALA A 54 -9.31 -22.43 6.26
CA ALA A 54 -8.84 -23.74 6.68
C ALA A 54 -9.86 -24.85 6.32
N ALA A 55 -11.15 -24.60 6.58
CA ALA A 55 -12.22 -25.54 6.27
C ALA A 55 -12.37 -25.84 4.77
N ARG A 56 -12.01 -24.88 3.90
CA ARG A 56 -12.05 -25.05 2.44
C ARG A 56 -10.82 -25.76 1.89
N VAL A 57 -9.65 -25.43 2.43
CA VAL A 57 -8.37 -25.95 1.94
C VAL A 57 -8.11 -27.37 2.45
N GLU A 58 -8.47 -27.67 3.70
CA GLU A 58 -8.25 -28.98 4.30
C GLU A 58 -9.47 -29.41 5.17
N PRO A 59 -10.61 -29.76 4.54
CA PRO A 59 -11.87 -30.04 5.24
C PRO A 59 -11.78 -31.15 6.29
N THR A 60 -10.88 -32.12 6.12
CA THR A 60 -10.69 -33.25 7.04
C THR A 60 -9.75 -32.93 8.21
N ARG A 61 -9.02 -31.81 8.16
CA ARG A 61 -8.02 -31.42 9.19
C ARG A 61 -8.08 -29.92 9.50
N VAL A 62 -9.30 -29.37 9.57
CA VAL A 62 -9.57 -27.93 9.75
C VAL A 62 -8.78 -27.32 10.91
N GLN A 63 -8.69 -28.01 12.05
CA GLN A 63 -7.96 -27.49 13.21
C GLN A 63 -6.46 -27.35 12.94
N ALA A 64 -5.84 -28.33 12.29
CA ALA A 64 -4.42 -28.29 11.94
C ALA A 64 -4.15 -27.20 10.89
N ALA A 65 -4.98 -27.13 9.85
CA ALA A 65 -4.91 -26.08 8.83
C ALA A 65 -5.11 -24.69 9.44
N HIS A 66 -6.04 -24.52 10.38
CA HIS A 66 -6.26 -23.26 11.09
C HIS A 66 -5.00 -22.81 11.84
N GLN A 67 -4.39 -23.71 12.63
CA GLN A 67 -3.16 -23.38 13.37
C GLN A 67 -2.01 -23.03 12.43
N SER A 68 -1.84 -23.81 11.35
CA SER A 68 -0.82 -23.59 10.33
C SER A 68 -0.97 -22.24 9.64
N LEU A 69 -2.17 -21.92 9.13
CA LEU A 69 -2.48 -20.65 8.47
C LEU A 69 -2.34 -19.46 9.43
N HIS A 70 -2.87 -19.59 10.65
CA HIS A 70 -2.78 -18.52 11.65
C HIS A 70 -1.32 -18.24 12.01
N HIS A 71 -0.51 -19.28 12.26
CA HIS A 71 0.91 -19.12 12.53
C HIS A 71 1.61 -18.43 11.35
N PHE A 72 1.36 -18.87 10.12
CA PHE A 72 1.96 -18.29 8.93
C PHE A 72 1.68 -16.77 8.79
N VAL A 73 0.44 -16.31 8.97
CA VAL A 73 0.13 -14.89 8.77
C VAL A 73 0.35 -14.00 9.98
N ALA A 74 0.34 -14.54 11.20
CA ALA A 74 0.38 -13.74 12.42
C ALA A 74 1.70 -13.85 13.20
N LYS A 75 2.52 -14.88 12.96
CA LYS A 75 3.69 -15.20 13.78
C LYS A 75 4.96 -15.53 12.99
N ALA A 76 4.84 -16.10 11.80
CA ALA A 76 6.02 -16.46 11.01
C ALA A 76 6.77 -15.18 10.56
N GLY A 77 8.07 -15.13 10.83
CA GLY A 77 8.93 -14.00 10.44
C GLY A 77 9.35 -14.06 8.98
N TRP A 78 8.42 -13.93 8.04
CA TRP A 78 8.72 -13.66 6.63
C TRP A 78 8.70 -12.15 6.35
N SER A 79 9.46 -11.71 5.35
CA SER A 79 9.60 -10.30 4.99
C SER A 79 8.54 -9.90 3.96
N ASP A 80 7.69 -8.92 4.28
CA ASP A 80 6.74 -8.36 3.32
C ASP A 80 7.46 -7.66 2.15
N GLU A 81 8.60 -7.02 2.42
CA GLU A 81 9.44 -6.40 1.39
C GLU A 81 9.97 -7.43 0.39
N ALA A 82 10.42 -8.61 0.85
CA ALA A 82 10.89 -9.67 -0.02
C ALA A 82 9.75 -10.26 -0.89
N VAL A 83 8.56 -10.44 -0.30
CA VAL A 83 7.36 -10.90 -1.02
C VAL A 83 6.95 -9.85 -2.06
N MET A 84 6.89 -8.57 -1.69
CA MET A 84 6.54 -7.49 -2.62
C MET A 84 7.59 -7.30 -3.72
N ALA A 85 8.87 -7.56 -3.45
CA ALA A 85 9.90 -7.55 -4.48
C ALA A 85 9.66 -8.63 -5.53
N LYS A 86 9.27 -9.84 -5.12
CA LYS A 86 8.88 -10.92 -6.04
C LYS A 86 7.63 -10.57 -6.85
N VAL A 87 6.59 -10.02 -6.21
CA VAL A 87 5.38 -9.55 -6.89
C VAL A 87 5.73 -8.49 -7.93
N ARG A 88 6.54 -7.49 -7.58
CA ARG A 88 6.97 -6.43 -8.50
C ARG A 88 7.73 -6.98 -9.70
N THR A 89 8.73 -7.83 -9.48
CA THR A 89 9.50 -8.45 -10.59
C THR A 89 8.57 -9.21 -11.53
N HIS A 90 7.62 -9.97 -10.98
CA HIS A 90 6.64 -10.69 -11.78
C HIS A 90 5.72 -9.73 -12.54
N ALA A 91 5.15 -8.72 -11.88
CA ALA A 91 4.24 -7.75 -12.49
C ALA A 91 4.91 -6.98 -13.64
N LEU A 92 6.16 -6.53 -13.46
CA LEU A 92 6.93 -5.84 -14.49
C LEU A 92 7.19 -6.75 -15.70
N ALA A 93 7.66 -7.99 -15.46
CA ALA A 93 7.88 -8.96 -16.52
C ALA A 93 6.59 -9.33 -17.28
N MET A 94 5.42 -9.20 -16.66
CA MET A 94 4.12 -9.42 -17.31
C MET A 94 3.72 -8.23 -18.19
N ILE A 95 3.76 -7.01 -17.63
CA ILE A 95 3.25 -5.81 -18.31
C ILE A 95 4.16 -5.36 -19.45
N GLU A 96 5.49 -5.46 -19.29
CA GLU A 96 6.48 -4.97 -20.26
C GLU A 96 6.48 -5.79 -21.56
N ARG A 97 5.97 -7.04 -21.53
CA ARG A 97 5.75 -7.85 -22.75
C ARG A 97 4.73 -7.23 -23.70
N HIS A 98 3.88 -6.35 -23.18
CA HIS A 98 2.86 -5.65 -23.96
C HIS A 98 3.25 -4.20 -24.27
N GLY A 99 4.48 -3.77 -23.93
CA GLY A 99 4.98 -2.45 -24.26
C GLY A 99 5.50 -1.68 -23.03
N PRO A 100 6.12 -0.52 -23.27
CA PRO A 100 6.84 0.21 -22.22
C PRO A 100 5.89 0.77 -21.16
N ILE A 101 6.38 0.88 -19.93
CA ILE A 101 5.69 1.60 -18.86
C ILE A 101 5.46 3.06 -19.29
N ARG A 102 4.23 3.55 -19.10
CA ARG A 102 3.82 4.92 -19.43
C ARG A 102 3.58 5.77 -18.19
N ALA A 103 3.02 5.17 -17.14
CA ALA A 103 2.60 5.89 -15.96
C ALA A 103 2.91 5.13 -14.67
N TRP A 104 3.15 5.91 -13.61
CA TRP A 104 3.23 5.45 -12.22
C TRP A 104 2.05 6.05 -11.48
N ILE A 105 1.12 5.22 -11.02
CA ILE A 105 -0.15 5.64 -10.43
C ILE A 105 -0.08 5.45 -8.92
N ILE A 106 -0.30 6.52 -8.17
CA ILE A 106 -0.36 6.53 -6.71
C ILE A 106 -1.82 6.70 -6.29
N ASP A 107 -2.29 5.78 -5.44
CA ASP A 107 -3.65 5.82 -4.92
C ASP A 107 -3.77 5.17 -3.53
N ASP A 108 -4.81 5.55 -2.80
CA ASP A 108 -5.23 4.98 -1.53
C ASP A 108 -6.29 3.90 -1.72
N THR A 109 -6.02 2.70 -1.23
CA THR A 109 -7.05 1.66 -1.13
C THR A 109 -7.58 1.59 0.29
N GLY A 110 -8.89 1.81 0.45
CA GLY A 110 -9.57 1.72 1.74
C GLY A 110 -10.24 0.37 1.97
N PHE A 111 -10.05 -0.19 3.16
CA PHE A 111 -10.66 -1.43 3.61
C PHE A 111 -11.61 -1.15 4.77
N PRO A 112 -12.94 -1.21 4.56
CA PRO A 112 -13.92 -1.04 5.62
C PRO A 112 -13.70 -2.02 6.76
N LYS A 113 -13.78 -1.52 8.00
CA LYS A 113 -13.60 -2.35 9.20
C LYS A 113 -14.66 -2.06 10.25
N LYS A 114 -14.94 -3.07 11.06
CA LYS A 114 -15.70 -2.94 12.30
C LYS A 114 -14.76 -3.16 13.48
N GLY A 115 -15.01 -2.45 14.59
CA GLY A 115 -14.17 -2.50 15.79
C GLY A 115 -12.87 -1.71 15.69
N VAL A 116 -12.01 -1.88 16.70
CA VAL A 116 -10.82 -1.03 16.94
C VAL A 116 -9.49 -1.81 16.98
N HIS A 117 -9.51 -3.12 16.72
CA HIS A 117 -8.34 -3.99 16.94
C HIS A 117 -7.46 -4.23 15.71
N SER A 118 -7.96 -4.01 14.49
CA SER A 118 -7.13 -4.16 13.28
C SER A 118 -6.11 -3.03 13.19
N VAL A 119 -4.83 -3.36 12.99
CA VAL A 119 -3.73 -2.40 12.90
C VAL A 119 -4.07 -1.24 11.96
N GLY A 120 -3.91 0.00 12.40
CA GLY A 120 -4.15 1.19 11.57
C GLY A 120 -5.62 1.51 11.29
N VAL A 121 -6.59 0.81 11.89
CA VAL A 121 -8.01 1.14 11.74
C VAL A 121 -8.35 2.47 12.44
N SER A 122 -8.95 3.41 11.72
CA SER A 122 -9.44 4.67 12.27
C SER A 122 -10.60 5.23 11.44
N ARG A 123 -11.29 6.25 11.96
CA ARG A 123 -12.26 7.02 11.18
C ARG A 123 -11.51 7.98 10.25
N GLN A 124 -11.57 7.69 8.95
CA GLN A 124 -10.93 8.47 7.89
C GLN A 124 -11.71 8.28 6.59
N TYR A 125 -11.41 9.08 5.57
CA TYR A 125 -12.09 8.94 4.27
C TYR A 125 -11.78 7.56 3.67
N CYS A 126 -12.83 6.79 3.37
CA CYS A 126 -12.73 5.48 2.76
C CYS A 126 -13.30 5.56 1.34
N GLY A 127 -12.42 5.46 0.33
CA GLY A 127 -12.82 5.54 -1.09
C GLY A 127 -13.92 4.54 -1.44
N GLN A 128 -13.81 3.29 -0.96
CA GLN A 128 -14.82 2.25 -1.19
C GLN A 128 -16.22 2.62 -0.65
N LEU A 129 -16.31 3.41 0.42
CA LEU A 129 -17.58 3.84 1.01
C LEU A 129 -18.01 5.24 0.57
N GLY A 130 -17.16 5.98 -0.13
CA GLY A 130 -17.38 7.37 -0.54
C GLY A 130 -17.52 8.38 0.60
N LYS A 131 -17.15 8.00 1.84
CA LYS A 131 -17.34 8.82 3.04
C LYS A 131 -16.28 8.56 4.11
N GLN A 132 -16.26 9.40 5.14
CA GLN A 132 -15.50 9.13 6.35
C GLN A 132 -16.16 8.03 7.19
N ASP A 133 -15.44 6.92 7.38
CA ASP A 133 -15.89 5.81 8.20
C ASP A 133 -14.67 5.04 8.75
N ASN A 134 -14.93 4.06 9.60
CA ASN A 134 -13.90 3.22 10.18
C ASN A 134 -13.31 2.28 9.13
N CYS A 135 -12.04 2.48 8.80
CA CYS A 135 -11.34 1.70 7.79
C CYS A 135 -9.82 1.66 8.05
N GLN A 136 -9.17 0.69 7.41
CA GLN A 136 -7.73 0.72 7.16
C GLN A 136 -7.50 1.36 5.79
N ILE A 137 -6.39 2.07 5.60
CA ILE A 137 -5.96 2.58 4.30
C ILE A 137 -4.60 1.99 3.99
N ALA A 138 -4.37 1.66 2.73
CA ALA A 138 -3.04 1.40 2.23
C ALA A 138 -2.71 2.28 1.04
N VAL A 139 -1.49 2.79 1.03
CA VAL A 139 -0.93 3.57 -0.08
C VAL A 139 -0.29 2.59 -1.06
N SER A 140 -0.66 2.72 -2.33
CA SER A 140 -0.19 1.85 -3.39
C SER A 140 0.51 2.61 -4.49
N LEU A 141 1.50 1.97 -5.10
CA LEU A 141 2.13 2.41 -6.33
C LEU A 141 1.88 1.32 -7.39
N SER A 142 1.25 1.70 -8.49
CA SER A 142 1.02 0.85 -9.64
C SER A 142 1.77 1.38 -10.86
N VAL A 143 2.15 0.49 -11.76
CA VAL A 143 2.67 0.85 -13.09
C VAL A 143 1.62 0.56 -14.13
N ALA A 144 1.55 1.39 -15.17
CA ALA A 144 0.60 1.22 -16.26
C ALA A 144 1.24 1.43 -17.63
N ASN A 145 0.73 0.69 -18.61
CA ASN A 145 0.93 0.92 -20.04
C ASN A 145 -0.43 0.90 -20.74
N ASP A 146 -0.44 0.89 -22.08
CA ASP A 146 -1.66 0.94 -22.88
C ASP A 146 -2.54 -0.33 -22.75
N HIS A 147 -2.03 -1.39 -22.10
CA HIS A 147 -2.70 -2.68 -21.97
C HIS A 147 -3.20 -2.99 -20.55
N ALA A 148 -2.49 -2.54 -19.51
CA ALA A 148 -2.80 -2.91 -18.13
C ALA A 148 -2.30 -1.86 -17.11
N SER A 149 -2.78 -1.99 -15.89
CA SER A 149 -2.24 -1.35 -14.68
C SER A 149 -2.07 -2.40 -13.60
N LEU A 150 -0.88 -2.49 -13.00
CA LEU A 150 -0.54 -3.50 -12.00
C LEU A 150 0.16 -2.87 -10.77
N PRO A 151 -0.23 -3.24 -9.54
CA PRO A 151 0.42 -2.75 -8.33
C PRO A 151 1.83 -3.35 -8.16
N ILE A 152 2.81 -2.51 -7.84
CA ILE A 152 4.20 -2.91 -7.62
C ILE A 152 4.72 -2.55 -6.22
N ALA A 153 3.99 -1.72 -5.47
CA ALA A 153 4.25 -1.47 -4.07
C ALA A 153 2.94 -1.26 -3.31
N TYR A 154 2.95 -1.64 -2.03
CA TYR A 154 1.80 -1.55 -1.16
C TYR A 154 2.26 -1.31 0.26
N ARG A 155 1.65 -0.35 0.98
CA ARG A 155 1.98 -0.09 2.38
C ARG A 155 0.75 0.31 3.18
N LEU A 156 0.49 -0.42 4.25
CA LEU A 156 -0.56 -0.06 5.21
C LEU A 156 -0.20 1.27 5.90
N TYR A 157 -1.12 2.23 5.85
CA TYR A 157 -1.00 3.50 6.55
C TYR A 157 -1.30 3.29 8.04
N LEU A 158 -0.36 3.68 8.90
CA LEU A 158 -0.54 3.72 10.36
C LEU A 158 -0.91 5.15 10.76
N PRO A 159 -2.18 5.45 11.13
CA PRO A 159 -2.58 6.79 11.54
C PRO A 159 -1.82 7.25 12.79
N GLN A 160 -1.65 8.57 12.95
CA GLN A 160 -0.92 9.12 14.08
C GLN A 160 -1.48 8.68 15.44
N VAL A 161 -2.81 8.62 15.59
CA VAL A 161 -3.49 8.11 16.80
C VAL A 161 -3.15 6.65 17.15
N TRP A 162 -2.65 5.87 16.20
CA TRP A 162 -2.09 4.53 16.46
C TRP A 162 -0.62 4.60 16.82
N ALA A 163 0.16 5.41 16.09
CA ALA A 163 1.59 5.57 16.33
C ALA A 163 1.88 6.08 17.76
N ASP A 164 1.01 6.97 18.25
CA ASP A 164 1.08 7.62 19.56
C ASP A 164 0.50 6.77 20.71
N ASP A 165 0.08 5.52 20.45
CA ASP A 165 -0.48 4.59 21.45
C ASP A 165 0.39 3.31 21.58
N PRO A 166 1.43 3.32 22.44
CA PRO A 166 2.33 2.19 22.61
C PRO A 166 1.63 0.91 23.08
N ALA A 167 0.62 1.03 23.95
CA ALA A 167 -0.11 -0.13 24.49
C ALA A 167 -0.91 -0.83 23.38
N ARG A 168 -1.55 -0.06 22.51
CA ARG A 168 -2.29 -0.59 21.36
C ARG A 168 -1.36 -1.18 20.31
N ARG A 169 -0.21 -0.55 20.04
CA ARG A 169 0.84 -1.07 19.14
C ARG A 169 1.36 -2.42 19.62
N ALA A 170 1.74 -2.52 20.89
CA ALA A 170 2.22 -3.76 21.49
C ALA A 170 1.18 -4.87 21.42
N LYS A 171 -0.09 -4.57 21.79
CA LYS A 171 -1.19 -5.55 21.73
C LYS A 171 -1.44 -6.09 20.32
N ALA A 172 -1.31 -5.24 19.30
CA ALA A 172 -1.53 -5.63 17.91
C ALA A 172 -0.28 -6.18 17.20
N GLY A 173 0.88 -6.14 17.85
CA GLY A 173 2.16 -6.60 17.28
C GLY A 173 2.71 -5.67 16.20
N VAL A 174 2.48 -4.36 16.30
CA VAL A 174 3.09 -3.38 15.39
C VAL A 174 4.58 -3.26 15.72
N PRO A 175 5.51 -3.46 14.77
CA PRO A 175 6.94 -3.33 15.02
C PRO A 175 7.34 -1.91 15.46
N ASP A 176 8.41 -1.80 16.25
CA ASP A 176 8.83 -0.55 16.88
C ASP A 176 9.34 0.49 15.88
N ASP A 177 9.99 0.03 14.81
CA ASP A 177 10.50 0.84 13.70
C ASP A 177 9.39 1.45 12.83
N ILE A 178 8.14 0.97 12.97
CA ILE A 178 7.00 1.56 12.26
C ILE A 178 6.50 2.79 13.02
N VAL A 179 6.97 3.94 12.56
CA VAL A 179 6.53 5.26 13.04
C VAL A 179 5.48 5.89 12.12
N PHE A 180 4.81 6.93 12.62
CA PHE A 180 3.88 7.72 11.82
C PHE A 180 4.59 8.34 10.60
N ARG A 181 3.98 8.16 9.43
CA ARG A 181 4.33 8.84 8.18
C ARG A 181 3.05 9.23 7.47
N THR A 182 3.01 10.42 6.89
CA THR A 182 1.87 10.85 6.08
C THR A 182 1.78 10.00 4.81
N LYS A 183 0.59 9.91 4.22
CA LYS A 183 0.39 9.15 2.98
C LYS A 183 1.26 9.67 1.83
N PRO A 184 1.42 11.00 1.61
CA PRO A 184 2.37 11.50 0.62
C PRO A 184 3.84 11.14 0.90
N GLN A 185 4.26 11.06 2.17
CA GLN A 185 5.60 10.57 2.53
C GLN A 185 5.77 9.10 2.14
N ILE A 186 4.79 8.25 2.46
CA ILE A 186 4.80 6.83 2.07
C ILE A 186 4.86 6.69 0.55
N ALA A 187 4.06 7.46 -0.19
CA ALA A 187 4.07 7.44 -1.65
C ALA A 187 5.42 7.86 -2.25
N LEU A 188 6.04 8.93 -1.74
CA LEU A 188 7.38 9.34 -2.17
C LEU A 188 8.45 8.28 -1.87
N ASP A 189 8.36 7.61 -0.72
CA ASP A 189 9.27 6.51 -0.38
C ASP A 189 9.09 5.32 -1.34
N GLN A 190 7.86 4.97 -1.71
CA GLN A 190 7.57 3.95 -2.73
C GLN A 190 8.15 4.33 -4.10
N VAL A 191 7.99 5.59 -4.52
CA VAL A 191 8.58 6.13 -5.77
C VAL A 191 10.10 6.00 -5.77
N ARG A 192 10.77 6.44 -4.70
CA ARG A 192 12.23 6.34 -4.57
C ARG A 192 12.70 4.89 -4.58
N THR A 193 11.97 4.02 -3.90
CA THR A 193 12.27 2.59 -3.85
C THR A 193 12.17 1.97 -5.24
N ALA A 194 11.12 2.28 -6.01
CA ALA A 194 10.96 1.82 -7.38
C ALA A 194 12.09 2.31 -8.29
N GLN A 195 12.49 3.59 -8.20
CA GLN A 195 13.64 4.11 -8.95
C GLN A 195 14.95 3.40 -8.59
N ALA A 196 15.21 3.22 -7.28
CA ALA A 196 16.42 2.53 -6.80
C ALA A 196 16.49 1.07 -7.27
N GLN A 197 15.34 0.45 -7.55
CA GLN A 197 15.23 -0.92 -8.05
C GLN A 197 15.18 -1.00 -9.59
N GLY A 198 15.37 0.12 -10.29
CA GLY A 198 15.46 0.15 -11.74
C GLY A 198 14.12 -0.01 -12.46
N VAL A 199 12.99 0.26 -11.79
CA VAL A 199 11.69 0.29 -12.46
C VAL A 199 11.70 1.39 -13.52
N ALA A 200 11.29 1.06 -14.75
CA ALA A 200 11.21 2.03 -15.83
C ALA A 200 10.30 3.19 -15.45
N PRO A 201 10.76 4.46 -15.53
CA PRO A 201 9.99 5.61 -15.09
C PRO A 201 8.82 5.87 -16.04
N GLY A 202 7.70 6.32 -15.48
CA GLY A 202 6.55 6.85 -16.21
C GLY A 202 6.13 8.21 -15.64
N VAL A 203 5.17 8.87 -16.29
CA VAL A 203 4.55 10.07 -15.72
C VAL A 203 3.82 9.68 -14.44
N VAL A 204 4.10 10.38 -13.35
CA VAL A 204 3.45 10.10 -12.07
C VAL A 204 2.04 10.68 -12.08
N LEU A 205 1.04 9.85 -11.78
CA LEU A 205 -0.36 10.21 -11.69
C LEU A 205 -0.84 10.03 -10.26
N ALA A 206 -1.57 11.00 -9.73
CA ALA A 206 -2.21 10.93 -8.43
C ALA A 206 -3.44 11.84 -8.36
N ASP A 207 -4.37 11.54 -7.46
CA ASP A 207 -5.56 12.36 -7.27
C ASP A 207 -5.28 13.66 -6.48
N ALA A 208 -6.34 14.42 -6.19
CA ALA A 208 -6.24 15.66 -5.42
C ALA A 208 -5.91 15.44 -3.93
N GLY A 209 -6.07 14.23 -3.38
CA GLY A 209 -5.63 13.88 -2.03
C GLY A 209 -4.11 13.97 -1.88
N TYR A 210 -3.37 13.70 -2.96
CA TYR A 210 -1.92 13.88 -3.04
C TYR A 210 -1.54 15.22 -3.67
N GLY A 211 -2.21 15.59 -4.75
CA GLY A 211 -1.77 16.69 -5.59
C GLY A 211 -1.95 18.08 -4.97
N VAL A 212 -2.69 18.25 -3.88
CA VAL A 212 -2.69 19.51 -3.10
C VAL A 212 -1.44 19.70 -2.23
N ASP A 213 -0.74 18.61 -1.90
CA ASP A 213 0.46 18.67 -1.05
C ASP A 213 1.67 19.21 -1.84
N THR A 214 2.14 20.41 -1.46
CA THR A 214 3.30 21.05 -2.11
C THR A 214 4.60 20.28 -1.89
N THR A 215 4.77 19.64 -0.74
CA THR A 215 5.96 18.83 -0.43
C THR A 215 6.00 17.59 -1.31
N PHE A 216 4.84 16.96 -1.57
CA PHE A 216 4.69 15.85 -2.48
C PHE A 216 5.10 16.23 -3.90
N ARG A 217 4.50 17.27 -4.47
CA ARG A 217 4.83 17.77 -5.82
C ARG A 217 6.31 18.14 -5.94
N THR A 218 6.84 18.87 -4.96
CA THR A 218 8.27 19.23 -4.91
C THR A 218 9.16 17.99 -4.81
N GLY A 219 8.72 16.97 -4.05
CA GLY A 219 9.40 15.69 -3.93
C GLY A 219 9.52 14.97 -5.26
N LEU A 220 8.43 14.90 -6.04
CA LEU A 220 8.43 14.32 -7.39
C LEU A 220 9.39 15.07 -8.34
N THR A 221 9.37 16.41 -8.32
CA THR A 221 10.32 17.22 -9.10
C THR A 221 11.77 16.94 -8.70
N LYS A 222 12.06 16.84 -7.40
CA LYS A 222 13.42 16.57 -6.88
C LYS A 222 13.96 15.20 -7.31
N VAL A 223 13.08 14.20 -7.46
CA VAL A 223 13.48 12.88 -7.96
C VAL A 223 13.44 12.77 -9.49
N GLY A 224 13.25 13.90 -10.18
CA GLY A 224 13.35 14.00 -11.64
C GLY A 224 12.17 13.42 -12.41
N LEU A 225 11.01 13.24 -11.77
CA LEU A 225 9.83 12.65 -12.42
C LEU A 225 8.83 13.73 -12.85
N ALA A 226 8.39 13.65 -14.10
CA ALA A 226 7.22 14.39 -14.57
C ALA A 226 5.96 13.85 -13.90
N TYR A 227 4.99 14.72 -13.63
CA TYR A 227 3.75 14.32 -12.98
C TYR A 227 2.54 15.09 -13.51
N VAL A 228 1.38 14.45 -13.43
CA VAL A 228 0.05 15.05 -13.61
C VAL A 228 -0.78 14.65 -12.40
N VAL A 229 -1.08 15.60 -11.52
CA VAL A 229 -1.81 15.34 -10.28
C VAL A 229 -3.07 16.19 -10.20
N GLY A 230 -4.14 15.62 -9.65
CA GLY A 230 -5.35 16.38 -9.36
C GLY A 230 -5.06 17.49 -8.34
N VAL A 231 -5.77 18.61 -8.45
CA VAL A 231 -5.75 19.68 -7.44
C VAL A 231 -7.19 20.05 -7.08
N GLN A 232 -7.38 20.64 -5.92
CA GLN A 232 -8.68 21.21 -5.54
C GLN A 232 -8.90 22.54 -6.27
N SER A 233 -10.16 22.85 -6.60
CA SER A 233 -10.53 24.12 -7.24
C SER A 233 -10.22 25.36 -6.38
N SER A 234 -10.08 25.18 -5.07
CA SER A 234 -9.69 26.23 -4.11
C SER A 234 -8.19 26.51 -4.10
N MET A 235 -7.37 25.70 -4.78
CA MET A 235 -5.92 25.86 -4.79
C MET A 235 -5.54 27.11 -5.59
N SER A 236 -4.81 28.02 -4.96
CA SER A 236 -4.21 29.16 -5.64
C SER A 236 -3.05 28.68 -6.52
N LEU A 237 -2.95 29.23 -7.73
CA LEU A 237 -1.88 28.97 -8.68
C LEU A 237 -1.29 30.31 -9.14
N TRP A 238 0.01 30.29 -9.43
CA TRP A 238 0.74 31.47 -9.89
C TRP A 238 1.27 31.21 -11.29
N PRO A 239 1.16 32.17 -12.21
CA PRO A 239 1.79 32.07 -13.52
C PRO A 239 3.31 31.89 -13.39
N PRO A 240 3.97 31.29 -14.40
CA PRO A 240 5.43 31.23 -14.45
C PRO A 240 6.06 32.62 -14.23
N GLY A 241 7.05 32.70 -13.35
CA GLY A 241 7.72 33.96 -12.99
C GLY A 241 7.03 34.77 -11.88
N VAL A 242 5.87 34.34 -11.38
CA VAL A 242 5.17 34.99 -10.27
C VAL A 242 5.27 34.11 -9.03
N SER A 243 5.71 34.69 -7.91
CA SER A 243 5.73 34.00 -6.61
C SER A 243 4.60 34.49 -5.70
N PRO A 244 4.14 33.66 -4.74
CA PRO A 244 3.22 34.12 -3.71
C PRO A 244 3.78 35.35 -3.00
N ARG A 245 2.97 36.40 -2.82
CA ARG A 245 3.32 37.48 -1.89
C ARG A 245 3.45 36.86 -0.50
N ALA A 246 4.57 37.10 0.18
CA ALA A 246 4.76 36.65 1.54
C ALA A 246 3.58 37.13 2.39
N GLN A 247 2.93 36.21 3.12
CA GLN A 247 1.91 36.62 4.06
C GLN A 247 2.55 37.50 5.14
N PRO A 248 1.91 38.62 5.56
CA PRO A 248 2.38 39.38 6.71
C PRO A 248 2.48 38.42 7.89
N ARG A 249 3.64 38.37 8.56
CA ARG A 249 3.76 37.64 9.82
C ARG A 249 2.75 38.23 10.80
N THR A 250 1.76 37.44 11.20
CA THR A 250 0.92 37.79 12.34
C THR A 250 1.83 37.80 13.57
N MET A 251 2.21 38.99 14.04
CA MET A 251 2.87 39.14 15.34
C MET A 251 1.87 38.69 16.40
N SER A 252 2.13 37.52 17.00
CA SER A 252 1.51 37.15 18.26
C SER A 252 2.00 38.15 19.31
N LEU A 253 1.10 39.04 19.74
CA LEU A 253 1.30 39.86 20.91
C LEU A 253 1.37 38.91 22.12
N LEU A 254 2.55 38.77 22.71
CA LEU A 254 2.68 38.22 24.06
C LEU A 254 1.95 39.16 25.02
N PRO A 255 1.19 38.64 26.01
CA PRO A 255 0.59 39.49 27.01
C PRO A 255 1.69 40.12 27.87
N GLU A 256 1.66 41.44 28.00
CA GLU A 256 2.48 42.18 28.95
C GLU A 256 2.22 41.65 30.36
N THR A 257 3.23 41.07 30.99
CA THR A 257 3.26 40.85 32.43
C THR A 257 3.30 42.21 33.12
N SER A 258 2.13 42.65 33.61
CA SER A 258 2.03 43.77 34.55
C SER A 258 2.66 43.37 35.89
N LEU A 259 3.79 44.00 36.20
CA LEU A 259 4.31 44.15 37.56
C LEU A 259 3.47 45.22 38.26
N ALA A 260 2.83 44.85 39.38
CA ALA A 260 2.43 45.80 40.41
C ALA A 260 2.43 45.11 41.78
N SER A 261 3.39 45.55 42.59
CA SER A 261 3.47 45.65 44.06
C SER A 261 2.90 44.55 44.96
#